data_AF-A0A453N543-F1
#
_entry.id   AF-A0A453N543-F1
#
_cell.length_a   1.000
_cell.length_b   1.000
_cell.length_c   1.000
_cell.angle_alpha   90.00
_cell.angle_beta   90.00
_cell.angle_gamma   90.00
#
_symmetry.space_group_name_H-M   'P 1'
#
loop_
_entity.id
_entity.type
_entity.pdbx_description
1 polymer ?
#
loop_
_entity_poly.entity_id
_entity_poly.type
_entity_poly.pdbx_seq_one_letter_code
_entity_poly.pdbx_strand_id
1 'polypeptide(L)'
;MESLHQLLQKENALLVKKHSVHLLFLLLNCPAMLKMLCSGGKDGSELMETVGCENEPQQAINSVLKDLSECLTCEATTSLELKLCRLVVNLLAFIASSGKLGYEVLLGSVTAHSFLELTMEVLASQMECKVDFSTEVHELLNERYLLMREVLILLNRLASHAMFSKPTLEVLMGSKRCAGLTIDIANRLPQRSKYPLRQLNPQMANDLADLAQKFRSRVYGFLEEQQHSTAERCDTGASGKPPRVPR
;
A
#
# COMPACT_ATOMS: atom_id res chain seq x y z
N MET A 1 -8.59 6.61 20.54
CA MET A 1 -7.50 5.97 19.76
C MET A 1 -6.77 4.92 20.61
N GLU A 2 -6.41 5.22 21.86
CA GLU A 2 -5.76 4.25 22.78
C GLU A 2 -6.51 2.93 22.95
N SER A 3 -7.83 2.95 23.13
CA SER A 3 -8.61 1.70 23.24
C SER A 3 -8.56 0.86 21.96
N LEU A 4 -8.44 1.49 20.78
CA LEU A 4 -8.27 0.76 19.52
C LEU A 4 -6.88 0.12 19.44
N HIS A 5 -5.84 0.85 19.82
CA HIS A 5 -4.48 0.33 19.91
C HIS A 5 -4.43 -0.93 20.80
N GLN A 6 -5.00 -0.84 22.01
CA GLN A 6 -5.07 -1.99 22.93
C GLN A 6 -5.82 -3.20 22.34
N LEU A 7 -6.88 -2.96 21.56
CA LEU A 7 -7.62 -4.05 20.92
C LEU A 7 -6.86 -4.65 19.74
N LEU A 8 -6.10 -3.85 18.98
CA LEU A 8 -5.27 -4.33 17.86
C LEU A 8 -4.03 -5.10 18.34
N GLN A 9 -3.53 -4.79 19.53
CA GLN A 9 -2.42 -5.51 20.16
C GLN A 9 -2.79 -6.87 20.77
N LYS A 10 -4.07 -7.25 20.84
CA LYS A 10 -4.44 -8.57 21.39
C LYS A 10 -3.89 -9.70 20.52
N GLU A 11 -2.76 -10.25 20.96
CA GLU A 11 -2.08 -11.39 20.36
C GLU A 11 -3.03 -12.59 20.27
N ASN A 12 -2.98 -13.33 19.16
CA ASN A 12 -3.81 -14.50 18.86
C ASN A 12 -5.33 -14.28 18.76
N ALA A 13 -5.81 -13.03 18.83
CA ALA A 13 -7.23 -12.71 18.69
C ALA A 13 -7.55 -12.10 17.30
N LEU A 14 -7.34 -12.86 16.22
CA LEU A 14 -7.60 -12.41 14.84
C LEU A 14 -9.01 -11.83 14.66
N LEU A 15 -10.01 -12.45 15.30
CA LEU A 15 -11.37 -11.91 15.30
C LEU A 15 -11.44 -10.54 15.97
N VAL A 16 -10.76 -10.32 17.09
CA VAL A 16 -10.74 -9.01 17.75
C VAL A 16 -10.06 -7.98 16.86
N LYS A 17 -8.90 -8.30 16.27
CA LYS A 17 -8.22 -7.40 15.33
C LYS A 17 -9.14 -7.03 14.16
N LYS A 18 -9.83 -8.01 13.56
CA LYS A 18 -10.81 -7.80 12.49
C LYS A 18 -11.93 -6.83 12.91
N HIS A 19 -12.54 -7.04 14.08
CA HIS A 19 -13.59 -6.15 14.57
C HIS A 19 -13.06 -4.75 14.91
N SER A 20 -11.82 -4.64 15.41
CA SER A 20 -11.15 -3.36 15.67
C SER A 20 -10.89 -2.56 14.39
N VAL A 21 -10.42 -3.22 13.32
CA VAL A 21 -10.23 -2.58 12.01
C VAL A 21 -11.58 -2.10 11.47
N HIS A 22 -12.63 -2.90 11.61
CA HIS A 22 -13.98 -2.49 11.21
C HIS A 22 -14.50 -1.31 12.05
N LEU A 23 -14.30 -1.32 13.36
CA LEU A 23 -14.66 -0.20 14.24
C LEU A 23 -13.90 1.07 13.86
N LEU A 24 -12.61 0.96 13.56
CA LEU A 24 -11.81 2.09 13.08
C LEU A 24 -12.36 2.62 11.75
N PHE A 25 -12.73 1.75 10.81
CA PHE A 25 -13.39 2.18 9.57
C PHE A 25 -14.66 2.99 9.87
N LEU A 26 -15.53 2.49 10.75
CA LEU A 26 -16.76 3.21 11.16
C LEU A 26 -16.44 4.56 11.82
N LEU A 27 -15.44 4.62 12.71
CA LEU A 27 -15.03 5.85 13.37
C LEU A 27 -14.50 6.90 12.38
N LEU A 28 -13.77 6.47 11.35
CA LEU A 28 -13.24 7.34 10.32
C LEU A 28 -14.29 7.82 9.30
N ASN A 29 -15.53 7.31 9.38
CA ASN A 29 -16.65 7.96 8.69
C ASN A 29 -16.98 9.33 9.32
N CYS A 30 -16.51 9.63 10.54
CA CYS A 30 -16.51 10.98 11.07
C CYS A 30 -15.36 11.80 10.42
N PRO A 31 -15.67 12.88 9.67
CA PRO A 31 -14.64 13.66 8.97
C PRO A 31 -13.58 14.26 9.91
N ALA A 32 -13.96 14.64 11.13
CA ALA A 32 -13.04 15.16 12.12
C ALA A 32 -12.02 14.10 12.56
N MET A 33 -12.47 12.86 12.79
CA MET A 33 -11.60 11.74 13.15
C MET A 33 -10.67 11.36 11.99
N LEU A 34 -11.19 11.35 10.76
CA LEU A 34 -10.41 11.08 9.56
C LEU A 34 -9.32 12.15 9.36
N LYS A 35 -9.68 13.43 9.47
CA LYS A 35 -8.72 14.54 9.38
C LYS A 35 -7.65 14.42 10.45
N MET A 36 -8.04 14.17 11.71
CA MET A 36 -7.12 13.99 12.83
C MET A 36 -6.13 12.85 12.60
N LEU A 37 -6.60 11.70 12.11
CA LEU A 37 -5.74 10.57 11.75
C LEU A 37 -4.76 10.96 10.65
N CYS A 38 -5.26 11.58 9.57
CA CYS A 38 -4.45 11.88 8.38
C CYS A 38 -3.43 13.01 8.60
N SER A 39 -3.73 13.98 9.48
CA SER A 39 -2.78 15.05 9.83
C SER A 39 -1.79 14.66 10.92
N GLY A 40 -1.89 13.43 11.46
CA GLY A 40 -1.07 13.01 12.60
C GLY A 40 -1.31 13.90 13.82
N GLY A 41 -2.56 14.18 14.15
CA GLY A 41 -2.92 14.97 15.34
C GLY A 41 -2.44 16.42 15.36
N LYS A 42 -1.81 16.94 14.30
CA LYS A 42 -1.21 18.29 14.26
C LYS A 42 -2.23 19.42 14.12
N ASP A 43 -3.43 19.14 13.60
CA ASP A 43 -4.47 20.15 13.35
C ASP A 43 -5.27 20.58 14.59
N GLY A 44 -4.89 20.14 15.80
CA GLY A 44 -5.54 20.51 17.06
C GLY A 44 -4.94 21.72 17.77
N SER A 45 -3.83 22.28 17.28
CA SER A 45 -2.98 23.24 18.01
C SER A 45 -3.18 24.69 17.57
N GLU A 46 -4.44 25.14 17.39
CA GLU A 46 -4.75 26.58 17.31
C GLU A 46 -5.50 27.10 18.55
N LEU A 47 -5.86 26.25 19.51
CA LEU A 47 -6.38 26.67 20.80
C LEU A 47 -5.71 25.90 21.96
N MET A 48 -5.10 26.65 22.87
CA MET A 48 -4.44 26.26 24.13
C MET A 48 -2.97 25.87 24.03
N GLU A 49 -2.11 26.89 24.17
CA GLU A 49 -0.86 26.76 24.90
C GLU A 49 -1.18 26.36 26.35
N THR A 50 -1.04 25.08 26.68
CA THR A 50 -0.92 24.64 28.07
C THR A 50 0.18 23.61 28.21
N VAL A 51 1.21 24.05 28.92
CA VAL A 51 2.34 23.33 29.53
C VAL A 51 2.04 21.84 29.78
N GLY A 52 2.76 20.97 29.05
CA GLY A 52 3.14 19.63 29.52
C GLY A 52 2.19 18.46 29.24
N CYS A 53 1.85 18.17 27.97
CA CYS A 53 1.72 16.79 27.42
C CYS A 53 1.39 16.80 25.90
N GLU A 54 2.19 17.48 25.08
CA GLU A 54 1.79 17.86 23.71
C GLU A 54 1.78 16.71 22.67
N ASN A 55 2.07 15.46 23.05
CA ASN A 55 2.26 14.35 22.09
C ASN A 55 1.32 13.14 22.23
N GLU A 56 0.46 13.08 23.24
CA GLU A 56 -0.43 11.93 23.50
C GLU A 56 -1.31 11.52 22.29
N PRO A 57 -2.07 12.44 21.64
CA PRO A 57 -2.92 12.06 20.51
C PRO A 57 -2.10 11.59 19.30
N GLN A 58 -0.92 12.19 19.08
CA GLN A 58 -0.06 11.83 17.96
C GLN A 58 0.62 10.47 18.18
N GLN A 59 1.04 10.17 19.40
CA GLN A 59 1.54 8.84 19.76
C GLN A 59 0.45 7.78 19.59
N ALA A 60 -0.77 8.06 20.05
CA ALA A 60 -1.89 7.12 19.88
C ALA A 60 -2.22 6.85 18.41
N ILE A 61 -2.14 7.85 17.53
CA ILE A 61 -2.32 7.68 16.08
C ILE A 61 -1.21 6.82 15.50
N ASN A 62 0.05 7.13 15.79
CA ASN A 62 1.19 6.38 15.28
C ASN A 62 1.16 4.91 15.73
N SER A 63 0.78 4.66 16.99
CA SER A 63 0.59 3.31 17.51
C SER A 63 -0.52 2.56 16.76
N VAL A 64 -1.67 3.19 16.50
CA VAL A 64 -2.74 2.57 15.69
C VAL A 64 -2.29 2.27 14.27
N LEU A 65 -1.56 3.19 13.62
CA LEU A 65 -1.02 2.96 12.27
C LEU A 65 -0.02 1.79 12.28
N LYS A 66 0.83 1.71 13.30
CA LYS A 66 1.75 0.60 13.48
C LYS A 66 1.01 -0.72 13.64
N ASP A 67 0.00 -0.81 14.51
CA ASP A 67 -0.73 -2.07 14.67
C ASP A 67 -1.53 -2.46 13.41
N LEU A 68 -2.03 -1.48 12.63
CA LEU A 68 -2.62 -1.73 11.32
C LEU A 68 -1.61 -2.32 10.35
N SER A 69 -0.36 -1.86 10.39
CA SER A 69 0.72 -2.39 9.56
C SER A 69 1.03 -3.85 9.90
N GLU A 70 0.96 -4.22 11.19
CA GLU A 70 1.15 -5.59 11.66
C GLU A 70 0.00 -6.54 11.24
N CYS A 71 -1.18 -5.98 10.92
CA CYS A 71 -2.31 -6.74 10.39
C CYS A 71 -2.15 -7.07 8.90
N LEU A 72 -1.22 -6.45 8.18
CA LEU A 72 -0.83 -6.80 6.80
C LEU A 72 0.27 -7.86 6.82
N THR A 73 -0.09 -9.10 7.19
CA THR A 73 0.86 -10.20 7.23
C THR A 73 1.05 -10.85 5.86
N CYS A 74 2.31 -11.04 5.46
CA CYS A 74 2.66 -11.80 4.27
C CYS A 74 2.41 -13.31 4.44
N GLU A 75 2.29 -13.79 5.67
CA GLU A 75 2.10 -15.21 5.99
C GLU A 75 0.61 -15.60 6.09
N ALA A 76 -0.30 -14.73 5.64
CA ALA A 76 -1.74 -15.02 5.66
C ALA A 76 -2.04 -16.27 4.82
N THR A 77 -2.43 -17.35 5.51
CA THR A 77 -2.71 -18.66 4.92
C THR A 77 -4.15 -19.11 5.16
N THR A 78 -4.84 -18.52 6.13
CA THR A 78 -6.24 -18.80 6.46
C THR A 78 -7.20 -17.77 5.87
N SER A 79 -8.46 -18.18 5.64
CA SER A 79 -9.54 -17.27 5.19
C SER A 79 -9.70 -16.05 6.11
N LEU A 80 -9.53 -16.24 7.43
CA LEU A 80 -9.67 -15.15 8.41
C LEU A 80 -8.54 -14.12 8.29
N GLU A 81 -7.30 -14.56 8.11
CA GLU A 81 -6.14 -13.66 7.91
C GLU A 81 -6.26 -12.88 6.60
N LEU A 82 -6.69 -13.54 5.52
CA LEU A 82 -6.93 -12.87 4.24
C LEU A 82 -8.05 -11.82 4.35
N LYS A 83 -9.14 -12.14 5.07
CA LYS A 83 -10.22 -11.18 5.36
C LYS A 83 -9.71 -10.00 6.18
N LEU A 84 -8.84 -10.22 7.17
CA LEU A 84 -8.24 -9.14 7.96
C LEU A 84 -7.37 -8.24 7.07
N CYS A 85 -6.44 -8.81 6.29
CA CYS A 85 -5.61 -8.06 5.36
C CYS A 85 -6.47 -7.24 4.39
N ARG A 86 -7.53 -7.85 3.83
CA ARG A 86 -8.45 -7.17 2.90
C ARG A 86 -9.18 -6.01 3.56
N LEU A 87 -9.60 -6.14 4.81
CA LEU A 87 -10.22 -5.05 5.56
C LEU A 87 -9.24 -3.88 5.79
N VAL A 88 -7.97 -4.18 6.09
CA VAL A 88 -6.93 -3.14 6.22
C VAL A 88 -6.69 -2.46 4.88
N VAL A 89 -6.57 -3.19 3.77
CA VAL A 89 -6.43 -2.62 2.42
C VAL A 89 -7.61 -1.72 2.05
N ASN A 90 -8.85 -2.14 2.35
CA ASN A 90 -10.04 -1.33 2.14
C ASN A 90 -10.02 -0.05 2.98
N LEU A 91 -9.58 -0.15 4.24
CA LEU A 91 -9.40 1.00 5.10
C LEU A 91 -8.33 1.97 4.55
N LEU A 92 -7.20 1.46 4.05
CA LEU A 92 -6.17 2.28 3.42
C LEU A 92 -6.69 2.97 2.15
N ALA A 93 -7.49 2.29 1.34
CA ALA A 93 -8.16 2.89 0.19
C ALA A 93 -9.14 4.00 0.59
N PHE A 94 -9.85 3.82 1.70
CA PHE A 94 -10.70 4.86 2.28
C PHE A 94 -9.88 6.05 2.77
N ILE A 95 -8.79 5.82 3.51
CA ILE A 95 -7.87 6.87 3.97
C ILE A 95 -7.31 7.66 2.79
N ALA A 96 -6.82 6.99 1.74
CA ALA A 96 -6.35 7.65 0.52
C ALA A 96 -7.44 8.47 -0.19
N SER A 97 -8.73 8.16 0.04
CA SER A 97 -9.85 8.94 -0.49
C SER A 97 -10.05 10.30 0.18
N SER A 98 -9.42 10.54 1.33
CA SER A 98 -9.51 11.81 2.05
C SER A 98 -8.70 12.95 1.40
N GLY A 99 -7.92 12.66 0.35
CA GLY A 99 -7.07 13.62 -0.34
C GLY A 99 -5.63 13.58 0.13
N LYS A 100 -4.91 14.70 0.00
CA LYS A 100 -3.45 14.77 0.14
C LYS A 100 -2.90 14.12 1.42
N LEU A 101 -3.46 14.48 2.58
CA LEU A 101 -3.01 13.93 3.86
C LEU A 101 -3.17 12.41 3.94
N GLY A 102 -4.28 11.88 3.42
CA GLY A 102 -4.49 10.43 3.36
C GLY A 102 -3.48 9.71 2.46
N TYR A 103 -3.12 10.31 1.32
CA TYR A 103 -2.04 9.78 0.49
C TYR A 103 -0.71 9.78 1.24
N GLU A 104 -0.38 10.86 1.93
CA GLU A 104 0.85 10.97 2.73
C GLU A 104 0.94 9.90 3.82
N VAL A 105 -0.18 9.50 4.44
CA VAL A 105 -0.21 8.36 5.38
C VAL A 105 0.22 7.05 4.70
N LEU A 106 -0.20 6.81 3.45
CA LEU A 106 0.15 5.57 2.73
C LEU A 106 1.59 5.57 2.21
N LEU A 107 2.11 6.74 1.82
CA LEU A 107 3.47 6.92 1.33
C LEU A 107 4.50 6.96 2.47
N GLY A 108 4.09 7.45 3.64
CA GLY A 108 4.92 7.58 4.82
C GLY A 108 5.35 6.22 5.38
N SER A 109 6.56 6.17 5.94
CA SER A 109 7.01 5.00 6.69
C SER A 109 6.28 4.93 8.02
N VAL A 110 5.63 3.80 8.27
CA VAL A 110 4.93 3.54 9.55
C VAL A 110 5.80 2.68 10.46
N THR A 111 6.61 1.81 9.85
CA THR A 111 7.64 1.03 10.52
C THR A 111 8.98 1.26 9.81
N ALA A 112 9.68 0.20 9.40
CA ALA A 112 10.74 0.28 8.40
C ALA A 112 10.18 0.37 6.97
N HIS A 113 8.88 0.09 6.80
CA HIS A 113 8.20 0.07 5.51
C HIS A 113 6.97 0.99 5.52
N SER A 114 6.65 1.51 4.34
CA SER A 114 5.38 2.18 4.04
C SER A 114 4.24 1.16 3.91
N PHE A 115 2.99 1.62 4.03
CA PHE A 115 1.83 0.77 3.73
C PHE A 115 1.82 0.28 2.29
N LEU A 116 2.37 1.06 1.35
CA LEU A 116 2.55 0.65 -0.04
C LEU A 116 3.45 -0.58 -0.15
N GLU A 117 4.63 -0.55 0.48
CA GLU A 117 5.57 -1.67 0.46
C GLU A 117 4.96 -2.92 1.10
N LEU A 118 4.34 -2.79 2.28
CA LEU A 118 3.67 -3.91 2.95
C LEU A 118 2.57 -4.52 2.08
N THR A 119 1.80 -3.67 1.40
CA THR A 119 0.74 -4.11 0.48
C THR A 119 1.32 -4.88 -0.73
N MET A 120 2.48 -4.46 -1.24
CA MET A 120 3.19 -5.19 -2.30
C MET A 120 3.72 -6.53 -1.82
N GLU A 121 4.25 -6.61 -0.60
CA GLU A 121 4.74 -7.85 -0.02
C GLU A 121 3.59 -8.85 0.19
N VAL A 122 2.44 -8.39 0.69
CA VAL A 122 1.21 -9.19 0.79
C VAL A 122 0.81 -9.71 -0.59
N LEU A 123 0.75 -8.84 -1.61
CA LEU A 123 0.38 -9.25 -2.97
C LEU A 123 1.33 -10.31 -3.54
N ALA A 124 2.64 -10.11 -3.39
CA ALA A 124 3.65 -11.05 -3.85
C ALA A 124 3.51 -12.42 -3.16
N SER A 125 3.34 -12.45 -1.84
CA SER A 125 3.16 -13.71 -1.11
C SER A 125 1.93 -14.48 -1.57
N GLN A 126 0.81 -13.78 -1.80
CA GLN A 126 -0.42 -14.43 -2.28
C GLN A 126 -0.31 -14.98 -3.70
N MET A 127 0.62 -14.49 -4.52
CA MET A 127 0.93 -15.08 -5.82
C MET A 127 1.65 -16.43 -5.69
N GLU A 128 2.46 -16.62 -4.65
CA GLU A 128 3.35 -17.79 -4.53
C GLU A 128 2.74 -18.95 -3.74
N CYS A 129 1.61 -18.72 -3.08
CA CYS A 129 0.93 -19.71 -2.25
C CYS A 129 0.42 -20.90 -3.09
N LYS A 130 0.98 -22.09 -2.83
CA LYS A 130 0.49 -23.36 -3.38
C LYS A 130 -0.76 -23.80 -2.62
N VAL A 131 -1.78 -24.29 -3.31
CA VAL A 131 -3.03 -24.72 -2.69
C VAL A 131 -3.24 -26.22 -2.93
N ASP A 132 -3.31 -26.98 -1.84
CA ASP A 132 -3.65 -28.40 -1.84
C ASP A 132 -5.19 -28.57 -1.75
N PHE A 133 -5.75 -29.58 -2.42
CA PHE A 133 -7.17 -29.64 -2.79
C PHE A 133 -8.12 -30.11 -1.65
N SER A 134 -9.11 -29.27 -1.27
CA SER A 134 -10.28 -29.59 -0.41
C SER A 134 -11.42 -28.57 -0.62
N THR A 135 -12.60 -28.71 -0.02
CA THR A 135 -13.70 -27.71 -0.14
C THR A 135 -13.38 -26.37 0.54
N GLU A 136 -12.55 -26.40 1.59
CA GLU A 136 -12.04 -25.22 2.29
C GLU A 136 -11.16 -24.34 1.37
N VAL A 137 -10.65 -24.93 0.28
CA VAL A 137 -9.91 -24.25 -0.77
C VAL A 137 -10.74 -23.22 -1.53
N HIS A 138 -12.03 -23.46 -1.77
CA HIS A 138 -12.82 -22.53 -2.59
C HIS A 138 -13.05 -21.19 -1.88
N GLU A 139 -13.41 -21.21 -0.59
CA GLU A 139 -13.55 -19.98 0.20
C GLU A 139 -12.20 -19.25 0.29
N LEU A 140 -11.12 -20.00 0.53
CA LEU A 140 -9.78 -19.44 0.62
C LEU A 140 -9.32 -18.81 -0.71
N LEU A 141 -9.57 -19.46 -1.84
CA LEU A 141 -9.26 -18.94 -3.18
C LEU A 141 -10.06 -17.68 -3.49
N ASN A 142 -11.34 -17.66 -3.13
CA ASN A 142 -12.18 -16.48 -3.33
C ASN A 142 -11.69 -15.30 -2.50
N GLU A 143 -11.36 -15.52 -1.22
CA GLU A 143 -10.81 -14.46 -0.37
C GLU A 143 -9.43 -13.98 -0.85
N ARG A 144 -8.58 -14.89 -1.34
CA ARG A 144 -7.30 -14.53 -1.95
C ARG A 144 -7.49 -13.66 -3.18
N TYR A 145 -8.39 -14.04 -4.08
CA TYR A 145 -8.75 -13.22 -5.23
C TYR A 145 -9.22 -11.82 -4.79
N LEU A 146 -10.15 -11.75 -3.84
CA LEU A 146 -10.68 -10.48 -3.36
C LEU A 146 -9.57 -9.61 -2.78
N LEU A 147 -8.65 -10.18 -1.98
CA LEU A 147 -7.51 -9.44 -1.45
C LEU A 147 -6.62 -8.90 -2.57
N MET A 148 -6.19 -9.74 -3.51
CA MET A 148 -5.33 -9.33 -4.63
C MET A 148 -6.00 -8.25 -5.49
N ARG A 149 -7.31 -8.39 -5.72
CA ARG A 149 -8.12 -7.43 -6.47
C ARG A 149 -8.13 -6.06 -5.79
N GLU A 150 -8.47 -6.00 -4.49
CA GLU A 150 -8.53 -4.73 -3.75
C GLU A 150 -7.15 -4.07 -3.65
N VAL A 151 -6.09 -4.86 -3.48
CA VAL A 151 -4.72 -4.35 -3.54
C VAL A 151 -4.40 -3.72 -4.89
N LEU A 152 -4.68 -4.41 -6.01
CA LEU A 152 -4.42 -3.85 -7.33
C LEU A 152 -5.29 -2.62 -7.63
N ILE A 153 -6.52 -2.56 -7.13
CA ILE A 153 -7.37 -1.36 -7.24
C ILE A 153 -6.72 -0.19 -6.51
N LEU A 154 -6.28 -0.39 -5.26
CA LEU A 154 -5.57 0.62 -4.48
C LEU A 154 -4.32 1.10 -5.22
N LEU A 155 -3.44 0.19 -5.64
CA LEU A 155 -2.20 0.51 -6.34
C LEU A 155 -2.46 1.28 -7.65
N ASN A 156 -3.42 0.81 -8.47
CA ASN A 156 -3.78 1.50 -9.71
C ASN A 156 -4.31 2.90 -9.45
N ARG A 157 -5.14 3.07 -8.42
CA ARG A 157 -5.68 4.37 -8.05
C ARG A 157 -4.56 5.33 -7.68
N LEU A 158 -3.66 4.92 -6.78
CA LEU A 158 -2.54 5.74 -6.34
C LEU A 158 -1.59 6.09 -7.50
N ALA A 159 -1.22 5.10 -8.31
CA ALA A 159 -0.34 5.25 -9.47
C ALA A 159 -0.99 6.01 -10.64
N SER A 160 -2.31 6.23 -10.63
CA SER A 160 -3.04 7.01 -11.63
C SER A 160 -3.34 8.45 -11.19
N HIS A 161 -3.09 8.78 -9.93
CA HIS A 161 -3.47 10.06 -9.39
C HIS A 161 -2.58 11.19 -9.93
N ALA A 162 -3.17 12.29 -10.40
CA ALA A 162 -2.45 13.38 -11.06
C ALA A 162 -1.26 13.91 -10.26
N MET A 163 -1.40 14.04 -8.93
CA MET A 163 -0.34 14.55 -8.05
C MET A 163 0.47 13.48 -7.32
N PHE A 164 -0.02 12.24 -7.25
CA PHE A 164 0.57 11.19 -6.40
C PHE A 164 1.08 9.99 -7.19
N SER A 165 0.86 9.93 -8.50
CA SER A 165 1.38 8.87 -9.37
C SER A 165 2.89 8.73 -9.25
N LYS A 166 3.63 9.82 -9.48
CA LYS A 166 5.10 9.85 -9.36
C LYS A 166 5.60 9.51 -7.96
N PRO A 167 5.15 10.16 -6.86
CA PRO A 167 5.54 9.77 -5.51
C PRO A 167 5.23 8.31 -5.16
N THR A 168 4.08 7.78 -5.60
CA THR A 168 3.72 6.37 -5.40
C THR A 168 4.74 5.45 -6.06
N LEU A 169 5.08 5.70 -7.32
CA LEU A 169 6.03 4.88 -8.07
C LEU A 169 7.46 5.05 -7.54
N GLU A 170 7.84 6.25 -7.07
CA GLU A 170 9.12 6.47 -6.40
C GLU A 170 9.25 5.65 -5.11
N VAL A 171 8.21 5.54 -4.29
CA VAL A 171 8.22 4.66 -3.10
C VAL A 171 8.37 3.20 -3.51
N LEU A 172 7.56 2.75 -4.47
CA LEU A 172 7.58 1.36 -4.94
C LEU A 172 8.91 0.95 -5.60
N MET A 173 9.59 1.91 -6.22
CA MET A 173 10.86 1.70 -6.90
C MET A 173 12.07 2.15 -6.06
N GLY A 174 11.84 2.64 -4.84
CA GLY A 174 12.86 3.29 -4.01
C GLY A 174 13.86 2.33 -3.39
N SER A 175 13.44 1.10 -3.10
CA SER A 175 14.32 0.04 -2.58
C SER A 175 14.48 -1.09 -3.59
N LYS A 176 15.66 -1.72 -3.62
CA LYS A 176 15.93 -2.86 -4.52
C LYS A 176 14.91 -4.00 -4.31
N ARG A 177 14.53 -4.25 -3.06
CA ARG A 177 13.53 -5.27 -2.70
C ARG A 177 12.16 -4.90 -3.27
N CYS A 178 11.64 -3.70 -2.97
CA CYS A 178 10.31 -3.29 -3.42
C CYS A 178 10.25 -3.13 -4.95
N ALA A 179 11.30 -2.60 -5.58
CA ALA A 179 11.40 -2.52 -7.04
C ALA A 179 11.36 -3.91 -7.68
N GLY A 180 12.08 -4.88 -7.12
CA GLY A 180 12.05 -6.28 -7.54
C GLY A 180 10.64 -6.87 -7.47
N LEU A 181 9.96 -6.73 -6.33
CA LEU A 181 8.58 -7.18 -6.15
C LEU A 181 7.62 -6.49 -7.13
N THR A 182 7.78 -5.17 -7.33
CA THR A 182 6.96 -4.37 -8.24
C THR A 182 7.06 -4.85 -9.67
N ILE A 183 8.29 -5.04 -10.16
CA ILE A 183 8.55 -5.57 -11.50
C ILE A 183 8.02 -7.00 -11.63
N ASP A 184 8.23 -7.82 -10.61
CA ASP A 184 7.78 -9.21 -10.60
C ASP A 184 6.25 -9.30 -10.71
N ILE A 185 5.52 -8.63 -9.82
CA ILE A 185 4.07 -8.50 -9.81
C ILE A 185 3.54 -7.99 -11.17
N ALA A 186 4.11 -6.89 -11.67
CA ALA A 186 3.72 -6.28 -12.94
C ALA A 186 3.90 -7.23 -14.13
N ASN A 187 4.91 -8.09 -14.09
CA ASN A 187 5.19 -9.03 -15.16
C ASN A 187 4.38 -10.32 -15.08
N ARG A 188 4.16 -10.79 -13.86
CA ARG A 188 3.62 -12.10 -13.55
C ARG A 188 2.10 -12.11 -13.54
N LEU A 189 1.45 -11.23 -12.77
CA LEU A 189 -0.01 -11.26 -12.58
C LEU A 189 -0.85 -11.18 -13.86
N PRO A 190 -0.46 -10.43 -14.91
CA PRO A 190 -1.22 -10.44 -16.16
C PRO A 190 -1.25 -11.82 -16.85
N GLN A 191 -0.29 -12.70 -16.52
CA GLN A 191 -0.15 -14.04 -17.11
C GLN A 191 -0.98 -15.06 -16.31
N ARG A 192 -2.22 -15.30 -16.77
CA ARG A 192 -3.18 -16.24 -16.13
C ARG A 192 -2.65 -17.67 -15.90
N SER A 193 -1.63 -18.09 -16.65
CA SER A 193 -1.13 -19.47 -16.66
C SER A 193 -0.22 -19.85 -15.48
N LYS A 194 0.23 -18.89 -14.66
CA LYS A 194 1.34 -19.11 -13.71
C LYS A 194 0.96 -19.16 -12.22
N TYR A 195 -0.31 -19.04 -11.85
CA TYR A 195 -0.74 -18.88 -10.45
C TYR A 195 -1.92 -19.79 -10.08
N PRO A 196 -2.24 -19.96 -8.79
CA PRO A 196 -3.51 -20.56 -8.35
C PRO A 196 -4.76 -19.89 -8.98
N LEU A 197 -4.60 -18.76 -9.68
CA LEU A 197 -5.60 -18.09 -10.52
C LEU A 197 -6.23 -18.98 -11.61
N ARG A 198 -5.57 -20.07 -12.04
CA ARG A 198 -6.17 -21.03 -13.01
C ARG A 198 -7.46 -21.66 -12.49
N GLN A 199 -7.61 -21.75 -11.17
CA GLN A 199 -8.77 -22.32 -10.50
C GLN A 199 -9.88 -21.29 -10.27
N LEU A 200 -9.61 -20.00 -10.46
CA LEU A 200 -10.66 -18.99 -10.43
C LEU A 200 -11.57 -19.15 -11.63
N ASN A 201 -12.82 -18.70 -11.49
CA ASN A 201 -13.68 -18.59 -12.65
C ASN A 201 -13.06 -17.60 -13.67
N PRO A 202 -13.36 -17.75 -14.98
CA PRO A 202 -12.75 -16.92 -16.01
C PRO A 202 -12.98 -15.42 -15.78
N GLN A 203 -14.14 -15.01 -15.26
CA GLN A 203 -14.45 -13.60 -15.04
C GLN A 203 -13.51 -12.95 -14.00
N MET A 204 -13.29 -13.62 -12.86
CA MET A 204 -12.38 -13.17 -11.81
C MET A 204 -10.93 -13.14 -12.31
N ALA A 205 -10.52 -14.18 -13.04
CA ALA A 205 -9.18 -14.22 -13.62
C ALA A 205 -8.96 -13.11 -14.67
N ASN A 206 -9.99 -12.74 -15.43
CA ASN A 206 -9.96 -11.62 -16.36
C ASN A 206 -9.83 -10.28 -15.63
N ASP A 207 -10.68 -10.03 -14.63
CA ASP A 207 -10.68 -8.81 -13.83
C ASP A 207 -9.31 -8.54 -13.20
N LEU A 208 -8.72 -9.58 -12.59
CA LEU A 208 -7.41 -9.46 -11.98
C LEU A 208 -6.29 -9.21 -13.00
N ALA A 209 -6.34 -9.89 -14.16
CA ALA A 209 -5.37 -9.68 -15.23
C ALA A 209 -5.46 -8.26 -15.80
N ASP A 210 -6.66 -7.70 -15.95
CA ASP A 210 -6.87 -6.34 -16.46
C ASP A 210 -6.35 -5.29 -15.46
N LEU A 211 -6.61 -5.48 -14.16
CA LEU A 211 -6.06 -4.63 -13.10
C LEU A 211 -4.53 -4.71 -13.06
N ALA A 212 -3.97 -5.90 -13.18
CA ALA A 212 -2.51 -6.10 -13.20
C ALA A 212 -1.87 -5.49 -14.45
N GLN A 213 -2.52 -5.60 -15.62
CA GLN A 213 -2.04 -5.01 -16.86
C GLN A 213 -2.03 -3.48 -16.78
N LYS A 214 -3.08 -2.88 -16.21
CA LYS A 214 -3.13 -1.44 -15.93
C LYS A 214 -2.00 -1.00 -15.01
N PHE A 215 -1.71 -1.77 -13.97
CA PHE A 215 -0.61 -1.46 -13.05
C PHE A 215 0.75 -1.57 -13.77
N ARG A 216 0.94 -2.65 -14.54
CA ARG A 216 2.13 -2.88 -15.37
C ARG A 216 2.42 -1.70 -16.29
N SER A 217 1.44 -1.23 -17.06
CA SER A 217 1.65 -0.11 -17.98
C SER A 217 2.16 1.15 -17.27
N ARG A 218 1.72 1.41 -16.04
CA ARG A 218 2.17 2.57 -15.24
C ARG A 218 3.59 2.41 -14.73
N VAL A 219 3.94 1.22 -14.24
CA VAL A 219 5.31 0.91 -13.80
C VAL A 219 6.30 1.08 -14.94
N TYR A 220 6.00 0.54 -16.11
CA TYR A 220 6.89 0.66 -17.27
C TYR A 220 6.93 2.08 -17.84
N GLY A 221 5.81 2.80 -17.90
CA GLY A 221 5.81 4.22 -18.29
C GLY A 221 6.72 5.05 -17.39
N PHE A 222 6.67 4.84 -16.07
CA PHE A 222 7.58 5.51 -15.14
C PHE A 222 9.05 5.12 -15.36
N LEU A 223 9.36 3.84 -15.60
CA LEU A 223 10.72 3.40 -15.89
C LEU A 223 11.28 4.04 -17.17
N GLU A 224 10.47 4.16 -18.21
CA GLU A 224 10.83 4.83 -19.46
C GLU A 224 11.11 6.32 -19.21
N GLU A 225 10.24 7.03 -18.48
CA GLU A 225 10.44 8.44 -18.13
C GLU A 225 11.76 8.69 -17.36
N GLN A 226 12.13 7.79 -16.45
CA GLN A 226 13.38 7.87 -15.68
C GLN A 226 14.62 7.67 -16.56
N GLN A 227 14.56 6.80 -17.57
CA GLN A 227 15.66 6.57 -18.51
C GLN A 227 15.87 7.78 -19.44
N HIS A 228 14.80 8.42 -19.91
CA HIS A 228 14.91 9.64 -20.73
C HIS A 228 15.46 10.82 -19.91
N SER A 229 15.01 10.98 -18.67
CA SER A 229 15.49 12.04 -17.76
C SER A 229 16.98 11.91 -17.41
N THR A 230 17.52 10.69 -17.38
CA THR A 230 18.94 10.45 -17.13
C THR A 230 19.81 10.66 -18.37
N ALA A 231 19.30 10.37 -19.57
CA ALA A 231 19.98 10.65 -20.83
C ALA A 231 20.15 12.16 -21.11
N GLU A 232 19.10 12.96 -20.93
CA GLU A 232 19.15 14.43 -21.14
C GLU A 232 20.12 15.14 -20.17
N ARG A 233 20.31 14.58 -18.97
CA ARG A 233 21.24 15.10 -17.96
C ARG A 233 22.71 14.87 -18.33
N CYS A 234 23.01 13.83 -19.11
CA CYS A 234 24.36 13.55 -19.61
C CYS A 234 24.75 14.48 -20.77
N ASP A 235 23.81 14.82 -21.64
CA ASP A 235 24.07 15.68 -22.81
C ASP A 235 24.31 17.15 -22.44
N THR A 236 23.75 17.60 -21.31
CA THR A 236 23.95 18.98 -20.81
C THR A 236 25.27 19.17 -20.05
N GLY A 237 25.99 18.10 -19.73
CA GLY A 237 27.30 18.14 -19.05
C GLY A 237 28.51 18.35 -19.97
N ALA A 238 28.33 18.31 -21.30
CA ALA A 238 29.43 18.27 -22.27
C ALA A 238 29.67 19.58 -23.04
N SER A 239 29.23 20.74 -22.53
CA SER A 239 29.56 22.05 -23.12
C SER A 239 30.67 22.76 -22.33
N GLY A 240 31.84 22.12 -22.29
CA GLY A 240 33.09 22.74 -21.79
C GLY A 240 33.74 23.58 -22.90
N LYS A 241 33.83 24.90 -22.68
CA LYS A 241 34.54 25.85 -23.56
C LYS A 241 35.94 25.35 -23.96
N PRO A 242 36.40 25.59 -25.20
CA PRO A 242 37.76 25.21 -25.59
C PRO A 242 38.79 26.12 -24.89
N PRO A 243 40.00 25.59 -24.57
CA PRO A 243 41.03 26.36 -23.88
C PRO A 243 41.61 27.44 -24.80
N ARG A 244 41.63 28.69 -24.31
CA ARG A 244 42.40 29.77 -24.92
C ARG A 244 43.89 29.50 -24.69
N VAL A 245 44.64 29.34 -25.77
CA VAL A 245 46.10 29.31 -25.76
C VAL A 245 46.61 30.76 -25.72
N PRO A 246 47.43 31.17 -24.73
CA PRO A 246 48.08 32.46 -24.75
C PRO A 246 49.31 32.43 -25.66
N ARG A 247 49.48 33.48 -26.46
CA ARG A 247 50.76 33.87 -27.07
C ARG A 247 51.40 34.95 -26.21
#